data_AF-A0A0J9U375-F1
#
_entry.id   AF-A0A0J9U375-F1
#
_cell.length_a   1.000
_cell.length_b   1.000
_cell.length_c   1.000
_cell.angle_alpha   90.00
_cell.angle_beta   90.00
_cell.angle_gamma   90.00
#
_symmetry.space_group_name_H-M   'P 1'
#
loop_
_entity.id
_entity.type
_entity.pdbx_description
1 polymer ?
#
loop_
_entity_poly.entity_id
_entity_poly.type
_entity_poly.pdbx_seq_one_letter_code
_entity_poly.pdbx_strand_id
1 'polypeptide(L)'
;MTFKEKTSAQDICKEFMFLYKSFRTIKAEHTKEKDIYSYSDCDFMNYWLNDKLRKSVKNGDQIDVRGFYEEIKNKNQGFFSEIKNLENYMKNIDPKILKNMELLYDLYDYERKILNMLLNPDESKEDNNPCSFYTQNCHEKYDEAISRCYGIYDEFYKALKDFKNRYNYSTKQDTEDLNKCKTSSHFDLPERDPVLEREEKKIMLIQGSTSFLMFILTFPLIYKVKKIILIKD
;
A
#
# COMPACT_ATOMS: atom_id res chain seq x y z
N MET A 1 -20.59 -1.17 18.16
CA MET A 1 -19.84 0.03 17.69
C MET A 1 -20.72 1.26 17.77
N THR A 2 -20.15 2.42 18.11
CA THR A 2 -20.89 3.70 18.15
C THR A 2 -20.46 4.59 16.98
N PHE A 3 -21.38 4.89 16.07
CA PHE A 3 -21.12 5.68 14.88
C PHE A 3 -21.05 7.18 15.17
N LYS A 4 -20.31 7.91 14.34
CA LYS A 4 -20.33 9.38 14.27
C LYS A 4 -21.65 9.83 13.65
N GLU A 5 -22.12 11.02 14.01
CA GLU A 5 -23.45 11.52 13.60
C GLU A 5 -23.63 11.64 12.08
N LYS A 6 -22.54 11.81 11.33
CA LYS A 6 -22.56 11.99 9.87
C LYS A 6 -22.59 10.71 9.05
N THR A 7 -22.46 9.54 9.67
CA THR A 7 -22.33 8.27 8.92
C THR A 7 -23.10 7.18 9.63
N SER A 8 -24.03 6.54 8.93
CA SER A 8 -24.82 5.45 9.51
C SER A 8 -24.23 4.08 9.14
N ALA A 9 -24.43 3.10 10.03
CA ALA A 9 -24.16 1.69 9.73
C ALA A 9 -24.92 1.23 8.47
N GLN A 10 -26.10 1.79 8.23
CA GLN A 10 -26.95 1.45 7.10
C GLN A 10 -26.36 1.92 5.76
N ASP A 11 -25.71 3.09 5.72
CA ASP A 11 -25.08 3.59 4.50
C ASP A 11 -23.86 2.75 4.12
N ILE A 12 -23.03 2.41 5.10
CA ILE A 12 -21.89 1.50 4.89
C ILE A 12 -22.37 0.13 4.42
N CYS A 13 -23.45 -0.40 5.00
CA CYS A 13 -24.06 -1.66 4.55
C CYS A 13 -24.48 -1.60 3.08
N LYS A 14 -25.18 -0.53 2.66
CA LYS A 14 -25.62 -0.36 1.27
C LYS A 14 -24.43 -0.26 0.30
N GLU A 15 -23.43 0.56 0.63
CA GLU A 15 -22.22 0.70 -0.18
C GLU A 15 -21.45 -0.62 -0.29
N PHE A 16 -21.31 -1.35 0.82
CA PHE A 16 -20.62 -2.64 0.84
C PHE A 16 -21.35 -3.68 -0.02
N MET A 17 -22.68 -3.76 0.07
CA MET A 17 -23.48 -4.66 -0.76
C MET A 17 -23.39 -4.30 -2.24
N PHE A 18 -23.37 -3.01 -2.57
CA PHE A 18 -23.15 -2.56 -3.95
C PHE A 18 -21.77 -2.98 -4.46
N LEU A 19 -20.71 -2.74 -3.67
CA LEU A 19 -19.35 -3.16 -4.01
C LEU A 19 -19.27 -4.68 -4.23
N TYR A 20 -19.84 -5.46 -3.30
CA TYR A 20 -19.92 -6.91 -3.36
C TYR A 20 -20.58 -7.37 -4.67
N LYS A 21 -21.71 -6.75 -5.04
CA LYS A 21 -22.44 -7.06 -6.28
C LYS A 21 -21.62 -6.71 -7.54
N SER A 22 -20.94 -5.57 -7.55
CA SER A 22 -20.18 -5.10 -8.72
C SER A 22 -19.06 -6.07 -9.10
N PHE A 23 -18.30 -6.58 -8.12
CA PHE A 23 -17.31 -7.63 -8.37
C PHE A 23 -17.94 -8.92 -8.93
N ARG A 24 -19.14 -9.28 -8.48
CA ARG A 24 -19.89 -10.42 -9.03
C ARG A 24 -20.25 -10.20 -10.49
N THR A 25 -20.85 -9.05 -10.81
CA THR A 25 -21.32 -8.77 -12.18
C THR A 25 -20.17 -8.80 -13.18
N ILE A 26 -19.04 -8.16 -12.87
CA ILE A 26 -17.87 -8.12 -13.76
C ILE A 26 -17.32 -9.53 -14.05
N LYS A 27 -17.32 -10.43 -13.06
CA LYS A 27 -16.72 -11.77 -13.19
C LYS A 27 -17.69 -12.87 -13.61
N ALA A 28 -18.99 -12.71 -13.37
CA ALA A 28 -20.02 -13.64 -13.82
C ALA A 28 -20.11 -13.73 -15.35
N GLU A 29 -19.69 -12.70 -16.08
CA GLU A 29 -19.54 -12.74 -17.54
C GLU A 29 -18.48 -13.77 -18.01
N HIS A 30 -17.58 -14.21 -17.12
CA HIS A 30 -16.39 -14.98 -17.49
C HIS A 30 -16.12 -16.23 -16.63
N THR A 31 -16.93 -16.54 -15.61
CA THR A 31 -16.64 -17.63 -14.65
C THR A 31 -17.89 -18.34 -14.08
N LYS A 32 -17.76 -19.62 -13.68
CA LYS A 32 -18.81 -20.37 -12.97
C LYS A 32 -19.04 -19.77 -11.56
N GLU A 33 -20.30 -19.63 -11.15
CA GLU A 33 -20.77 -18.80 -10.01
C GLU A 33 -20.11 -19.01 -8.64
N LYS A 34 -19.46 -20.15 -8.39
CA LYS A 34 -19.04 -20.59 -7.05
C LYS A 34 -17.72 -19.97 -6.58
N ASP A 35 -16.85 -19.56 -7.52
CA ASP A 35 -15.49 -19.07 -7.26
C ASP A 35 -15.24 -17.70 -7.91
N ILE A 36 -16.28 -16.86 -7.96
CA ILE A 36 -16.22 -15.54 -8.57
C ILE A 36 -15.17 -14.65 -7.89
N TYR A 37 -15.01 -14.73 -6.57
CA TYR A 37 -14.06 -13.86 -5.86
C TYR A 37 -12.66 -14.47 -5.78
N SER A 38 -11.67 -13.73 -6.29
CA SER A 38 -10.25 -14.04 -6.08
C SER A 38 -9.83 -13.64 -4.67
N TYR A 39 -8.68 -14.15 -4.22
CA TYR A 39 -8.08 -13.71 -2.94
C TYR A 39 -7.92 -12.19 -2.89
N SER A 40 -7.47 -11.57 -3.99
CA SER A 40 -7.31 -10.12 -4.10
C SER A 40 -8.62 -9.35 -3.96
N ASP A 41 -9.74 -9.85 -4.49
CA ASP A 41 -11.03 -9.19 -4.27
C ASP A 41 -11.42 -9.25 -2.79
N CYS A 42 -11.26 -10.42 -2.15
CA CYS A 42 -11.56 -10.59 -0.73
C CYS A 42 -10.71 -9.65 0.13
N ASP A 43 -9.41 -9.53 -0.17
CA ASP A 43 -8.48 -8.65 0.53
C ASP A 43 -8.87 -7.18 0.35
N PHE A 44 -9.25 -6.76 -0.87
CA PHE A 44 -9.73 -5.41 -1.13
C PHE A 44 -11.02 -5.10 -0.37
N MET A 45 -11.97 -6.04 -0.33
CA MET A 45 -13.23 -5.86 0.40
C MET A 45 -12.99 -5.77 1.91
N ASN A 46 -12.05 -6.54 2.45
CA ASN A 46 -11.63 -6.43 3.84
C ASN A 46 -10.98 -5.06 4.11
N TYR A 47 -10.07 -4.60 3.25
CA TYR A 47 -9.50 -3.25 3.31
C TYR A 47 -10.58 -2.16 3.32
N TRP A 48 -11.48 -2.19 2.34
CA TRP A 48 -12.52 -1.18 2.16
C TRP A 48 -13.42 -1.08 3.40
N LEU A 49 -13.81 -2.21 3.97
CA LEU A 49 -14.68 -2.22 5.15
C LEU A 49 -13.94 -1.73 6.40
N ASN A 50 -12.66 -2.09 6.57
CA ASN A 50 -11.81 -1.54 7.63
C ASN A 50 -11.72 -0.01 7.54
N ASP A 51 -11.37 0.51 6.37
CA ASP A 51 -11.24 1.95 6.11
C ASP A 51 -12.53 2.70 6.46
N LYS A 52 -13.65 2.23 5.93
CA LYS A 52 -14.96 2.83 6.14
C LYS A 52 -15.40 2.80 7.59
N LEU A 53 -15.22 1.67 8.29
CA LEU A 53 -15.60 1.57 9.70
C LEU A 53 -14.75 2.47 10.59
N ARG A 54 -13.42 2.52 10.40
CA ARG A 54 -12.54 3.39 11.22
C ARG A 54 -12.85 4.87 11.04
N LYS A 55 -13.17 5.30 9.81
CA LYS A 55 -13.56 6.68 9.53
C LYS A 55 -14.93 7.03 10.12
N SER A 56 -15.81 6.04 10.29
CA SER A 56 -17.23 6.25 10.66
C SER A 56 -17.54 6.01 12.14
N VAL A 57 -16.71 5.26 12.88
CA VAL A 57 -16.92 4.94 14.30
C VAL A 57 -16.21 5.95 15.20
N LYS A 58 -16.80 6.31 16.35
CA LYS A 58 -16.22 7.30 17.30
C LYS A 58 -14.86 6.86 17.82
N ASN A 59 -14.71 5.59 18.18
CA ASN A 59 -13.44 4.98 18.54
C ASN A 59 -13.03 3.98 17.46
N GLY A 60 -12.20 4.44 16.52
CA GLY A 60 -11.78 3.66 15.35
C GLY A 60 -10.98 2.40 15.71
N ASP A 61 -10.40 2.30 16.91
CA ASP A 61 -9.66 1.11 17.36
C ASP A 61 -10.56 0.01 17.93
N GLN A 62 -11.84 0.31 18.16
CA GLN A 62 -12.84 -0.63 18.67
C GLN A 62 -13.81 -1.10 17.59
N ILE A 63 -13.37 -1.11 16.33
CA ILE A 63 -14.16 -1.68 15.24
C ILE A 63 -14.23 -3.20 15.35
N ASP A 64 -15.29 -3.77 14.78
CA ASP A 64 -15.44 -5.21 14.59
C ASP A 64 -15.89 -5.46 13.15
N VAL A 65 -14.92 -5.68 12.27
CA VAL A 65 -15.14 -5.86 10.83
C VAL A 65 -15.90 -7.16 10.58
N ARG A 66 -15.52 -8.23 11.28
CA ARG A 66 -16.16 -9.54 11.13
C ARG A 66 -17.60 -9.50 11.61
N GLY A 67 -17.84 -9.02 12.83
CA GLY A 67 -19.20 -8.92 13.37
C GLY A 67 -20.09 -7.99 12.53
N PHE A 68 -19.53 -6.90 12.00
CA PHE A 68 -20.29 -6.03 11.08
C PHE A 68 -20.69 -6.75 9.78
N TYR A 69 -19.77 -7.50 9.17
CA TYR A 69 -20.06 -8.30 7.99
C TYR A 69 -21.10 -9.40 8.28
N GLU A 70 -20.99 -10.08 9.43
CA GLU A 70 -21.96 -11.09 9.87
C GLU A 70 -23.36 -10.50 10.02
N GLU A 71 -23.48 -9.29 10.59
CA GLU A 71 -24.76 -8.57 10.67
C GLU A 71 -25.33 -8.21 9.28
N ILE A 72 -24.48 -7.74 8.35
CA ILE A 72 -24.89 -7.50 6.96
C ILE A 72 -25.46 -8.80 6.35
N LYS A 73 -24.73 -9.91 6.51
CA LYS A 73 -25.11 -11.22 5.98
C LYS A 73 -26.42 -11.72 6.59
N ASN A 74 -26.55 -11.65 7.90
CA ASN A 74 -27.73 -12.12 8.64
C ASN A 74 -28.99 -11.33 8.29
N LYS A 75 -28.87 -10.03 8.02
CA LYS A 75 -30.00 -9.19 7.59
C LYS A 75 -30.33 -9.35 6.10
N ASN A 76 -29.43 -9.93 5.31
CA ASN A 76 -29.56 -10.07 3.86
C ASN A 76 -29.30 -11.51 3.39
N GLN A 77 -29.81 -12.51 4.13
CA GLN A 77 -29.49 -13.93 3.89
C GLN A 77 -29.71 -14.36 2.44
N GLY A 78 -30.82 -13.96 1.81
CA GLY A 78 -31.10 -14.30 0.41
C GLY A 78 -30.09 -13.74 -0.60
N PHE A 79 -29.44 -12.61 -0.29
CA PHE A 79 -28.40 -12.04 -1.15
C PHE A 79 -27.07 -12.82 -1.03
N PHE A 80 -26.74 -13.31 0.16
CA PHE A 80 -25.47 -13.99 0.43
C PHE A 80 -25.54 -15.52 0.34
N SER A 81 -26.73 -16.13 0.31
CA SER A 81 -26.91 -17.59 0.27
C SER A 81 -26.39 -18.26 -1.00
N GLU A 82 -26.27 -17.51 -2.10
CA GLU A 82 -25.85 -18.03 -3.41
C GLU A 82 -24.33 -18.00 -3.61
N ILE A 83 -23.55 -17.52 -2.63
CA ILE A 83 -22.22 -16.95 -2.90
C ILE A 83 -21.20 -17.36 -1.83
N LYS A 84 -19.92 -17.38 -2.22
CA LYS A 84 -18.77 -17.65 -1.34
C LYS A 84 -18.78 -16.72 -0.12
N ASN A 85 -18.73 -17.33 1.06
CA ASN A 85 -18.70 -16.62 2.33
C ASN A 85 -17.36 -15.87 2.50
N LEU A 86 -17.42 -14.56 2.78
CA LEU A 86 -16.22 -13.74 3.03
C LEU A 86 -15.81 -13.70 4.50
N GLU A 87 -16.54 -14.38 5.38
CA GLU A 87 -16.35 -14.32 6.84
C GLU A 87 -14.91 -14.61 7.29
N ASN A 88 -14.22 -15.56 6.65
CA ASN A 88 -12.83 -15.88 6.98
C ASN A 88 -11.81 -14.82 6.51
N TYR A 89 -12.22 -13.90 5.63
CA TYR A 89 -11.40 -12.80 5.10
C TYR A 89 -11.63 -11.49 5.86
N MET A 90 -12.82 -11.32 6.44
CA MET A 90 -13.20 -10.11 7.18
C MET A 90 -12.48 -10.08 8.54
N LYS A 91 -11.40 -9.31 8.62
CA LYS A 91 -10.53 -9.21 9.79
C LYS A 91 -10.18 -7.77 10.06
N ASN A 92 -10.08 -7.42 11.34
CA ASN A 92 -9.54 -6.12 11.73
C ASN A 92 -8.08 -6.01 11.28
N ILE A 93 -7.78 -5.01 10.45
CA ILE A 93 -6.44 -4.72 9.97
C ILE A 93 -5.75 -3.79 10.97
N ASP A 94 -4.48 -4.08 11.29
CA ASP A 94 -3.66 -3.20 12.12
C ASP A 94 -3.64 -1.77 11.56
N PRO A 95 -3.79 -0.72 12.38
CA PRO A 95 -3.85 0.66 11.89
C PRO A 95 -2.65 1.08 11.02
N LYS A 96 -1.44 0.59 11.32
CA LYS A 96 -0.25 0.94 10.54
C LYS A 96 -0.27 0.26 9.17
N ILE A 97 -0.71 -0.99 9.12
CA ILE A 97 -0.90 -1.74 7.86
C ILE A 97 -2.02 -1.11 7.04
N LEU A 98 -3.14 -0.72 7.67
CA LEU A 98 -4.24 -0.07 6.97
C LEU A 98 -3.79 1.24 6.32
N LYS A 99 -3.05 2.08 7.06
CA LYS A 99 -2.50 3.32 6.51
C LYS A 99 -1.56 3.08 5.33
N ASN A 100 -0.82 1.97 5.32
CA ASN A 100 -0.01 1.58 4.16
C ASN A 100 -0.91 1.22 2.95
N MET A 101 -1.98 0.46 3.17
CA MET A 101 -2.95 0.13 2.12
C MET A 101 -3.67 1.38 1.57
N GLU A 102 -4.04 2.32 2.44
CA GLU A 102 -4.63 3.61 2.03
C GLU A 102 -3.69 4.38 1.09
N LEU A 103 -2.39 4.45 1.42
CA LEU A 103 -1.40 5.12 0.58
C LEU A 103 -1.25 4.45 -0.78
N LEU A 104 -1.22 3.11 -0.83
CA LEU A 104 -1.21 2.38 -2.11
C LEU A 104 -2.48 2.65 -2.92
N TYR A 105 -3.64 2.67 -2.27
CA TYR A 105 -4.90 2.96 -2.94
C TYR A 105 -4.90 4.37 -3.56
N ASP A 106 -4.48 5.38 -2.80
CA ASP A 106 -4.35 6.75 -3.30
C ASP A 106 -3.40 6.83 -4.51
N LEU A 107 -2.25 6.15 -4.43
CA LEU A 107 -1.27 6.09 -5.51
C LEU A 107 -1.85 5.51 -6.82
N TYR A 108 -2.55 4.38 -6.74
CA TYR A 108 -3.20 3.79 -7.92
C TYR A 108 -4.36 4.65 -8.46
N ASP A 109 -5.09 5.36 -7.60
CA ASP A 109 -6.14 6.28 -8.04
C ASP A 109 -5.55 7.48 -8.79
N TYR A 110 -4.46 8.06 -8.27
CA TYR A 110 -3.74 9.14 -8.94
C TYR A 110 -3.10 8.71 -10.26
N GLU A 111 -2.44 7.55 -10.30
CA GLU A 111 -1.91 6.97 -11.54
C GLU A 111 -3.02 6.88 -12.60
N ARG A 112 -4.18 6.31 -12.26
CA ARG A 112 -5.30 6.18 -13.19
C ARG A 112 -5.77 7.53 -13.72
N LYS A 113 -5.89 8.55 -12.86
CA LYS A 113 -6.32 9.89 -13.28
C LYS A 113 -5.30 10.55 -14.20
N ILE A 114 -4.01 10.42 -13.91
CA ILE A 114 -2.92 10.89 -14.78
C ILE A 114 -2.96 10.18 -16.13
N LEU A 115 -3.11 8.85 -16.14
CA LEU A 115 -3.19 8.06 -17.38
C LEU A 115 -4.42 8.42 -18.22
N ASN A 116 -5.59 8.61 -17.60
CA ASN A 116 -6.78 9.06 -18.31
C ASN A 116 -6.56 10.42 -18.99
N MET A 117 -5.86 11.34 -18.33
CA MET A 117 -5.53 12.65 -18.90
C MET A 117 -4.50 12.59 -20.02
N LEU A 118 -3.59 11.61 -19.98
CA LEU A 118 -2.60 11.35 -21.03
C LEU A 118 -3.21 10.65 -22.26
N LEU A 119 -4.25 9.83 -22.07
CA LEU A 119 -4.82 8.98 -23.11
C LEU A 119 -6.12 9.54 -23.71
N ASN A 120 -6.95 10.21 -22.90
CA ASN A 120 -8.29 10.69 -23.27
C ASN A 120 -8.48 12.17 -22.85
N PRO A 121 -7.83 13.13 -23.54
CA PRO A 121 -7.84 14.55 -23.16
C PRO A 121 -9.21 15.23 -23.27
N ASP A 122 -10.21 14.59 -23.88
CA ASP A 122 -11.58 15.11 -23.95
C ASP A 122 -12.35 15.04 -22.61
N GLU A 123 -11.91 14.23 -21.64
CA GLU A 123 -12.51 14.15 -20.30
C GLU A 123 -12.11 15.33 -19.39
N SER A 124 -11.08 16.11 -19.74
CA SER A 124 -10.53 17.18 -18.88
C SER A 124 -11.16 18.56 -19.12
N LYS A 125 -12.44 18.63 -19.49
CA LYS A 125 -13.17 19.88 -19.83
C LYS A 125 -13.55 20.77 -18.64
N GLU A 126 -12.90 20.61 -17.48
CA GLU A 126 -12.99 21.57 -16.39
C GLU A 126 -11.65 22.30 -16.22
N ASP A 127 -11.72 23.63 -16.38
CA ASP A 127 -10.65 24.61 -16.27
C ASP A 127 -9.72 24.37 -15.06
N ASN A 128 -8.43 24.68 -15.26
CA ASN A 128 -7.26 24.54 -14.36
C ASN A 128 -6.53 23.20 -14.48
N ASN A 129 -5.57 23.12 -15.42
CA ASN A 129 -4.59 22.02 -15.63
C ASN A 129 -4.55 20.98 -14.48
N PRO A 130 -5.48 20.01 -14.47
CA PRO A 130 -5.68 19.12 -13.33
C PRO A 130 -4.54 18.11 -13.21
N CYS A 131 -3.71 17.98 -14.25
CA CYS A 131 -2.60 17.05 -14.22
C CYS A 131 -1.53 17.45 -13.22
N SER A 132 -1.21 18.76 -13.12
CA SER A 132 -0.27 19.26 -12.11
C SER A 132 -0.69 18.92 -10.68
N PHE A 133 -1.99 18.99 -10.40
CA PHE A 133 -2.56 18.59 -9.12
C PHE A 133 -2.37 17.09 -8.87
N TYR A 134 -2.72 16.24 -9.84
CA TYR A 134 -2.61 14.79 -9.65
C TYR A 134 -1.17 14.29 -9.61
N THR A 135 -0.26 14.82 -10.43
CA THR A 135 1.17 14.46 -10.40
C THR A 135 1.80 14.88 -9.07
N GLN A 136 1.50 16.09 -8.58
CA GLN A 136 2.00 16.55 -7.28
C GLN A 136 1.49 15.65 -6.14
N ASN A 137 0.19 15.36 -6.07
CA ASN A 137 -0.34 14.50 -5.01
C ASN A 137 0.21 13.06 -5.11
N CYS A 138 0.37 12.52 -6.32
CA CYS A 138 0.98 11.21 -6.54
C CYS A 138 2.41 11.18 -5.98
N HIS A 139 3.22 12.18 -6.33
CA HIS A 139 4.60 12.31 -5.87
C HIS A 139 4.68 12.41 -4.34
N GLU A 140 3.93 13.33 -3.73
CA GLU A 140 3.91 13.53 -2.27
C GLU A 140 3.44 12.27 -1.52
N LYS A 141 2.42 11.58 -2.04
CA LYS A 141 1.97 10.30 -1.47
C LYS A 141 3.00 9.19 -1.61
N TYR A 142 3.75 9.18 -2.71
CA TYR A 142 4.81 8.19 -2.90
C TYR A 142 5.95 8.41 -1.91
N ASP A 143 6.36 9.66 -1.69
CA ASP A 143 7.34 10.02 -0.67
C ASP A 143 6.84 9.64 0.75
N GLU A 144 5.58 9.96 1.07
CA GLU A 144 4.95 9.55 2.33
C GLU A 144 5.01 8.03 2.51
N ALA A 145 4.63 7.27 1.49
CA ALA A 145 4.61 5.81 1.51
C ALA A 145 6.00 5.20 1.69
N ILE A 146 6.98 5.67 0.90
CA ILE A 146 8.36 5.20 0.95
C ILE A 146 9.00 5.47 2.32
N SER A 147 8.70 6.60 2.95
CA SER A 147 9.23 6.94 4.28
C SER A 147 8.82 5.91 5.37
N ARG A 148 7.68 5.23 5.16
CA ARG A 148 7.09 4.26 6.10
C ARG A 148 7.62 2.84 5.95
N CYS A 149 8.36 2.53 4.88
CA CYS A 149 8.93 1.20 4.67
C CYS A 149 9.98 0.87 5.75
N TYR A 150 9.90 -0.33 6.32
CA TYR A 150 10.84 -0.79 7.35
C TYR A 150 12.20 -1.23 6.76
N GLY A 151 12.19 -1.75 5.53
CA GLY A 151 13.35 -2.23 4.83
C GLY A 151 12.97 -2.88 3.49
N ILE A 152 13.96 -3.34 2.74
CA ILE A 152 13.78 -3.83 1.37
C ILE A 152 12.97 -5.14 1.25
N TYR A 153 12.81 -5.86 2.36
CA TYR A 153 12.05 -7.11 2.40
C TYR A 153 10.58 -6.91 2.80
N ASP A 154 10.20 -5.69 3.18
CA ASP A 154 8.84 -5.30 3.54
C ASP A 154 7.90 -5.52 2.33
N GLU A 155 6.79 -6.21 2.55
CA GLU A 155 5.77 -6.43 1.50
C GLU A 155 5.22 -5.11 0.97
N PHE A 156 5.09 -4.11 1.84
CA PHE A 156 4.66 -2.77 1.43
C PHE A 156 5.66 -2.12 0.49
N TYR A 157 6.97 -2.26 0.78
CA TYR A 157 8.02 -1.74 -0.10
C TYR A 157 8.01 -2.45 -1.47
N LYS A 158 7.82 -3.77 -1.51
CA LYS A 158 7.67 -4.52 -2.77
C LYS A 158 6.49 -4.00 -3.59
N ALA A 159 5.33 -3.79 -2.96
CA ALA A 159 4.16 -3.21 -3.63
C ALA A 159 4.42 -1.81 -4.18
N LEU A 160 5.16 -0.95 -3.45
CA LEU A 160 5.54 0.38 -3.93
C LEU A 160 6.52 0.33 -5.11
N LYS A 161 7.40 -0.67 -5.15
CA LYS A 161 8.29 -0.91 -6.28
C LYS A 161 7.51 -1.33 -7.52
N ASP A 162 6.54 -2.23 -7.35
CA ASP A 162 5.65 -2.66 -8.43
C ASP A 162 4.81 -1.49 -8.96
N PHE A 163 4.27 -0.66 -8.06
CA PHE A 163 3.61 0.59 -8.43
C PHE A 163 4.52 1.51 -9.24
N LYS A 164 5.72 1.82 -8.76
CA LYS A 164 6.66 2.72 -9.47
C LYS A 164 7.02 2.20 -10.86
N ASN A 165 7.28 0.90 -10.98
CA ASN A 165 7.59 0.26 -12.26
C ASN A 165 6.43 0.38 -13.25
N ARG A 166 5.21 0.12 -12.78
CA ARG A 166 3.99 0.25 -13.57
C ARG A 166 3.75 1.70 -13.99
N TYR A 167 3.83 2.64 -13.05
CA TYR A 167 3.66 4.06 -13.32
C TYR A 167 4.64 4.50 -14.42
N ASN A 168 5.92 4.22 -14.25
CA ASN A 168 6.95 4.55 -15.23
C ASN A 168 6.71 3.88 -16.60
N TYR A 169 6.21 2.66 -16.62
CA TYR A 169 5.90 1.96 -17.88
C TYR A 169 4.70 2.60 -18.59
N SER A 170 3.62 2.85 -17.86
CA SER A 170 2.36 3.34 -18.42
C SER A 170 2.45 4.81 -18.84
N THR A 171 3.23 5.64 -18.14
CA THR A 171 3.34 7.08 -18.43
C THR A 171 4.39 7.43 -19.48
N LYS A 172 5.36 6.54 -19.74
CA LYS A 172 6.39 6.69 -20.77
C LYS A 172 5.98 6.20 -22.16
N GLN A 173 4.75 5.73 -22.34
CA GLN A 173 4.25 5.45 -23.69
C GLN A 173 4.18 6.74 -24.51
N ASP A 174 4.47 6.62 -25.81
CA ASP A 174 4.41 7.73 -26.77
C ASP A 174 2.95 8.14 -27.00
N THR A 175 2.46 8.97 -26.10
CA THR A 175 1.11 9.56 -26.13
C THR A 175 1.22 11.07 -26.28
N GLU A 176 0.29 11.66 -27.02
CA GLU A 176 0.14 13.11 -27.12
C GLU A 176 -0.21 13.68 -25.74
N ASP A 177 0.73 14.38 -25.12
CA ASP A 177 0.55 15.01 -23.81
C ASP A 177 -0.15 16.37 -23.92
N LEU A 178 -1.39 16.35 -24.42
CA LEU A 178 -2.20 17.57 -24.64
C LEU A 178 -2.44 18.35 -23.34
N ASN A 179 -2.52 17.65 -22.21
CA ASN A 179 -2.69 18.22 -20.88
C ASN A 179 -1.36 18.64 -20.21
N LYS A 180 -0.22 18.51 -20.90
CA LYS A 180 1.12 18.88 -20.41
C LYS A 180 1.52 18.23 -19.09
N CYS A 181 0.99 17.04 -18.82
CA CYS A 181 1.31 16.22 -17.65
C CYS A 181 2.81 15.97 -17.50
N LYS A 182 3.48 15.57 -18.60
CA LYS A 182 4.91 15.24 -18.65
C LYS A 182 5.79 16.45 -18.37
N THR A 183 5.26 17.66 -18.50
CA THR A 183 5.98 18.91 -18.17
C THR A 183 5.88 19.30 -16.70
N SER A 184 5.04 18.63 -15.91
CA SER A 184 4.94 18.86 -14.47
C SER A 184 6.25 18.47 -13.78
N SER A 185 6.76 19.33 -12.88
CA SER A 185 7.96 19.04 -12.09
C SER A 185 7.83 17.81 -11.19
N HIS A 186 6.60 17.39 -10.89
CA HIS A 186 6.28 16.23 -10.04
C HIS A 186 5.78 15.03 -10.86
N PHE A 187 5.95 15.07 -12.18
CA PHE A 187 5.51 13.97 -13.05
C PHE A 187 6.31 12.69 -12.78
N ASP A 188 7.64 12.81 -12.69
CA ASP A 188 8.52 11.69 -12.40
C ASP A 188 8.51 11.38 -10.91
N LEU A 189 8.33 10.10 -10.57
CA LEU A 189 8.51 9.64 -9.19
C LEU A 189 10.00 9.69 -8.80
N PRO A 190 10.33 9.93 -7.52
CA PRO A 190 11.71 10.07 -7.06
C PRO A 190 12.60 8.92 -7.53
N GLU A 191 13.72 9.22 -8.20
CA GLU A 191 14.65 8.19 -8.66
C GLU A 191 15.35 7.48 -7.51
N ARG A 192 15.79 8.26 -6.51
CA ARG A 192 16.49 7.77 -5.32
C ARG A 192 15.57 6.90 -4.47
N ASP A 193 16.13 5.79 -3.98
CA ASP A 193 15.43 4.86 -3.10
C ASP A 193 15.98 4.98 -1.68
N PRO A 194 15.31 5.76 -0.80
CA PRO A 194 15.79 5.98 0.56
C PRO A 194 15.67 4.73 1.44
N VAL A 195 14.95 3.69 1.01
CA VAL A 195 14.92 2.41 1.72
C VAL A 195 16.24 1.66 1.47
N LEU A 196 16.67 1.60 0.20
CA LEU A 196 17.97 1.03 -0.16
C LEU A 196 19.13 1.81 0.47
N GLU A 197 19.13 3.15 0.38
CA GLU A 197 20.19 3.96 0.99
C GLU A 197 20.31 3.75 2.51
N ARG A 198 19.19 3.57 3.21
CA ARG A 198 19.19 3.26 4.65
C ARG A 198 19.79 1.88 4.92
N GLU A 199 19.48 0.88 4.11
CA GLU A 199 20.06 -0.46 4.24
C GLU A 199 21.56 -0.47 3.95
N GLU A 200 22.01 0.19 2.88
CA GLU A 200 23.43 0.32 2.55
C GLU A 200 24.21 1.02 3.68
N LYS A 201 23.67 2.12 4.23
CA LYS A 201 24.28 2.82 5.38
C LYS A 201 24.37 1.92 6.61
N LYS A 202 23.34 1.11 6.92
CA LYS A 202 23.38 0.14 8.02
C LYS A 202 24.49 -0.88 7.81
N ILE A 203 24.63 -1.43 6.59
CA ILE A 203 25.67 -2.40 6.25
C ILE A 203 27.07 -1.80 6.42
N MET A 204 27.29 -0.57 5.90
CA MET A 204 28.57 0.13 6.06
C MET A 204 28.94 0.38 7.54
N LEU A 205 27.97 0.77 8.38
CA LEU A 205 28.19 0.96 9.83
C LEU A 205 28.57 -0.36 10.54
N ILE A 206 27.93 -1.47 10.17
CA ILE A 206 28.23 -2.80 10.72
C ILE A 206 29.63 -3.26 10.29
N GLN A 207 29.98 -3.12 9.01
CA GLN A 207 31.30 -3.49 8.49
C GLN A 207 32.41 -2.64 9.13
N GLY A 208 32.19 -1.33 9.28
CA GLY A 208 33.11 -0.46 10.01
C GLY A 208 33.31 -0.92 11.47
N SER A 209 32.21 -1.23 12.17
CA SER A 209 32.24 -1.64 13.58
C SER A 209 32.91 -3.00 13.80
N THR A 210 32.61 -3.99 12.94
CA THR A 210 33.19 -5.34 13.01
C THR A 210 34.68 -5.37 12.70
N SER A 211 35.12 -4.53 11.76
CA SER A 211 36.54 -4.32 11.46
C SER A 211 37.31 -3.86 12.72
N PHE A 212 36.81 -2.86 13.44
CA PHE A 212 37.41 -2.38 14.69
C PHE A 212 37.44 -3.44 15.80
N LEU A 213 36.37 -4.22 15.97
CA LEU A 213 36.31 -5.29 16.99
C LEU A 213 37.33 -6.41 16.71
N MET A 214 37.52 -6.78 15.45
CA MET A 214 38.52 -7.78 15.05
C MET A 214 39.96 -7.31 15.33
N PHE A 215 40.26 -6.03 15.14
CA PHE A 215 41.56 -5.47 15.54
C PHE A 215 41.76 -5.51 17.06
N ILE A 216 40.74 -5.15 17.86
CA ILE A 216 40.86 -5.16 19.34
C ILE A 216 41.06 -6.60 19.88
N LEU A 217 40.45 -7.62 19.28
CA LEU A 217 40.58 -9.00 19.76
C LEU A 217 41.91 -9.66 19.37
N THR A 218 42.53 -9.22 18.27
CA THR A 218 43.80 -9.79 17.77
C THR A 218 45.03 -9.16 18.44
N PHE A 219 44.98 -7.89 18.84
CA PHE A 219 46.09 -7.20 19.53
C PHE A 219 46.55 -7.89 20.85
N PRO A 220 45.66 -8.31 21.77
CA PRO A 220 46.03 -9.02 22.99
C PRO A 220 46.67 -10.39 22.76
N LEU A 221 46.25 -11.09 21.70
CA LEU A 221 46.82 -12.40 21.33
C LEU A 221 48.26 -12.25 20.83
N ILE A 222 48.53 -11.24 20.00
CA ILE A 222 49.89 -10.90 19.55
C ILE A 222 50.78 -10.53 20.74
N TYR A 223 50.26 -9.75 21.69
CA TYR A 223 51.00 -9.36 22.91
C TYR A 223 51.31 -10.56 23.83
N LYS A 224 50.36 -11.50 23.99
CA LYS A 224 50.58 -12.74 24.74
C LYS A 224 51.66 -13.62 24.11
N VAL A 225 51.66 -13.79 22.78
CA VAL A 225 52.67 -14.58 22.06
C VAL A 225 54.07 -13.98 22.22
N LYS A 226 54.22 -12.65 22.04
CA LYS A 226 55.51 -11.97 22.26
C LYS A 226 56.03 -12.12 23.69
N LYS A 227 55.15 -12.03 24.70
CA LYS A 227 55.53 -12.21 26.11
C LYS A 227 56.00 -13.64 26.42
N ILE A 228 55.39 -14.66 25.80
CA ILE A 228 55.82 -16.06 25.97
C ILE A 228 57.20 -16.30 25.36
N ILE A 229 57.51 -15.69 24.22
CA ILE A 229 58.81 -15.80 23.56
C ILE A 229 59.91 -15.17 24.42
N LEU A 230 59.67 -13.97 24.97
CA LEU A 230 60.64 -13.25 25.82
C LEU A 230 60.91 -13.88 27.20
N ILE A 231 60.07 -14.83 27.67
CA ILE A 231 60.29 -15.54 28.94
C ILE A 231 61.10 -16.83 28.73
N LYS A 232 61.29 -17.25 27.47
CA LYS A 232 62.02 -18.48 27.11
C LYS A 232 63.50 -18.26 26.78
N ASP A 233 63.95 -17.01 26.73
CA ASP A 233 65.36 -16.60 26.57
C ASP A 233 65.93 -16.15 27.92
#